data_AF-A0A920FQ94-F1
#
_entry.id   AF-A0A920FQ94-F1
#
_cell.length_a   1.000
_cell.length_b   1.000
_cell.length_c   1.000
_cell.angle_alpha   90.00
_cell.angle_beta   90.00
_cell.angle_gamma   90.00
#
_symmetry.space_group_name_H-M   'P 1'
#
loop_
_entity.id
_entity.type
_entity.pdbx_description
1 polymer ?
#
loop_
_entity_poly.entity_id
_entity_poly.type
_entity_poly.pdbx_seq_one_letter_code
_entity_poly.pdbx_strand_id
1 'polypeptide(L)'
;MATKNAEAITNEKIEEISSGAMTKAGRLAMELANEKKRLNQELKELQAEYDEVKPTTPTGTRDWYVKWLSMILAVLGVFLISASYTFYGQITYFLSAIGWIYVGMQWGDRAIMIGSAVTGTAVAMSLIENLPKYLII
;
A
#
# COMPACT_ATOMS: atom_id res chain seq x y z
N MET A 1 -59.27 -26.86 -4.34
CA MET A 1 -58.74 -27.65 -5.49
C MET A 1 -58.66 -26.85 -6.78
N ALA A 2 -59.57 -25.91 -7.07
CA ALA A 2 -59.54 -25.12 -8.32
C ALA A 2 -58.35 -24.16 -8.47
N THR A 3 -57.84 -23.58 -7.37
CA THR A 3 -56.75 -22.59 -7.41
C THR A 3 -55.38 -23.18 -7.75
N LYS A 4 -55.05 -24.37 -7.24
CA LYS A 4 -53.80 -25.09 -7.58
C LYS A 4 -53.73 -25.48 -9.06
N ASN A 5 -54.87 -25.84 -9.65
CA ASN A 5 -54.92 -26.17 -11.08
C ASN A 5 -54.75 -24.93 -11.94
N ALA A 6 -55.30 -23.78 -11.53
CA ALA A 6 -55.09 -22.51 -12.24
C ALA A 6 -53.61 -22.08 -12.22
N GLU A 7 -52.94 -22.18 -11.07
CA GLU A 7 -51.51 -21.85 -10.92
C GLU A 7 -50.60 -22.77 -11.75
N ALA A 8 -50.90 -24.07 -11.79
CA ALA A 8 -50.18 -25.04 -12.61
C ALA A 8 -50.33 -24.76 -14.12
N ILE A 9 -51.54 -24.44 -14.57
CA ILE A 9 -51.83 -24.11 -15.98
C ILE A 9 -51.15 -22.79 -16.39
N THR A 10 -51.05 -21.80 -15.50
CA THR A 10 -50.27 -20.57 -15.77
C THR A 10 -48.77 -20.85 -15.85
N ASN A 11 -48.22 -21.70 -14.98
CA ASN A 11 -46.80 -22.03 -15.01
C ASN A 11 -46.41 -22.87 -16.23
N GLU A 12 -47.21 -23.87 -16.62
CA GLU A 12 -47.01 -24.62 -17.86
C GLU A 12 -47.08 -23.69 -19.08
N LYS A 13 -48.05 -22.77 -19.11
CA LYS A 13 -48.18 -21.81 -20.23
C LYS A 13 -47.04 -20.79 -20.28
N ILE A 14 -46.46 -20.43 -19.15
CA ILE A 14 -45.26 -19.58 -19.07
C ILE A 14 -44.01 -20.35 -19.55
N GLU A 15 -43.88 -21.64 -19.24
CA GLU A 15 -42.81 -22.50 -19.76
C GLU A 15 -42.94 -22.77 -21.27
N GLU A 16 -44.16 -22.92 -21.79
CA GLU A 16 -44.42 -23.13 -23.22
C GLU A 16 -44.15 -21.85 -24.05
N ILE A 17 -44.49 -20.68 -23.51
CA ILE A 17 -44.14 -19.37 -24.10
C ILE A 17 -42.62 -19.11 -24.01
N SER A 18 -41.97 -19.57 -22.94
CA SER A 18 -40.51 -19.50 -22.78
C SER A 18 -39.76 -20.44 -23.74
N SER A 19 -40.36 -21.57 -24.12
CA SER A 19 -39.73 -22.55 -25.02
C SER A 19 -40.01 -22.27 -26.51
N GLY A 20 -41.11 -21.57 -26.84
CA GLY A 20 -41.55 -21.35 -28.22
C GLY A 20 -41.02 -20.10 -28.96
N ALA A 21 -40.44 -19.09 -28.29
CA ALA A 21 -40.10 -17.83 -28.97
C ALA A 21 -38.88 -17.07 -28.41
N MET A 22 -37.75 -17.75 -28.20
CA MET A 22 -36.47 -17.04 -28.01
C MET A 22 -36.00 -16.43 -29.34
N THR A 23 -36.33 -15.17 -29.58
CA THR A 23 -35.76 -14.38 -30.68
C THR A 23 -34.23 -14.39 -30.59
N LYS A 24 -33.51 -14.32 -31.72
CA LYS A 24 -32.03 -14.28 -31.75
C LYS A 24 -31.45 -13.23 -30.78
N ALA A 25 -32.18 -12.13 -30.57
CA ALA A 25 -31.86 -11.09 -29.60
C ALA A 25 -31.92 -11.57 -28.13
N GLY A 26 -32.87 -12.43 -27.76
CA GLY A 26 -32.96 -13.01 -26.41
C GLY A 26 -31.84 -13.99 -26.09
N ARG A 27 -31.43 -14.80 -27.08
CA ARG A 27 -30.25 -15.68 -26.95
C ARG A 27 -28.96 -14.87 -26.75
N LEU A 28 -28.78 -13.81 -27.54
CA LEU A 28 -27.63 -12.92 -27.45
C LEU A 28 -27.60 -12.15 -26.12
N ALA A 29 -28.76 -11.72 -25.62
CA ALA A 29 -28.88 -11.09 -24.30
C ALA A 29 -28.54 -12.05 -23.15
N MET A 30 -28.91 -13.32 -23.28
CA MET A 30 -28.58 -14.36 -22.30
C MET A 30 -27.09 -14.72 -22.32
N GLU A 31 -26.47 -14.81 -23.51
CA GLU A 31 -25.03 -14.99 -23.67
C GLU A 31 -24.25 -13.80 -23.06
N LEU A 32 -24.65 -12.57 -23.37
CA LEU A 32 -24.08 -11.34 -22.79
C LEU A 32 -24.25 -11.29 -21.26
N ALA A 33 -25.41 -11.70 -20.73
CA ALA A 33 -25.64 -11.74 -19.29
C ALA A 33 -24.73 -12.79 -18.60
N ASN A 34 -24.49 -13.92 -19.26
CA ASN A 34 -23.63 -14.96 -18.75
C ASN A 34 -22.15 -14.55 -18.79
N GLU A 35 -21.70 -13.91 -19.88
CA GLU A 35 -20.36 -13.32 -19.97
C GLU A 35 -20.16 -12.20 -18.95
N LYS A 36 -21.13 -11.29 -18.78
CA LYS A 36 -21.06 -10.24 -17.74
C LYS A 36 -20.98 -10.83 -16.34
N LYS A 37 -21.69 -11.93 -16.07
CA LYS A 37 -21.63 -12.63 -14.78
C LYS A 37 -20.26 -13.28 -14.56
N ARG A 38 -19.69 -13.91 -15.59
CA ARG A 38 -18.33 -14.49 -15.57
C ARG A 38 -17.27 -13.42 -15.34
N LEU A 39 -17.32 -12.32 -16.10
CA LEU A 39 -16.40 -11.18 -15.95
C LEU A 39 -16.51 -10.54 -14.56
N ASN A 40 -17.72 -10.38 -14.01
CA ASN A 40 -17.88 -9.89 -12.64
C ASN A 40 -17.32 -10.85 -11.59
N GLN A 41 -17.32 -12.15 -11.87
CA GLN A 41 -16.73 -13.16 -10.99
C GLN A 41 -15.20 -13.12 -11.07
N GLU A 42 -14.63 -13.05 -12.28
CA GLU A 42 -13.20 -12.85 -12.49
C GLU A 42 -12.71 -11.53 -11.87
N LEU A 43 -13.48 -10.44 -12.01
CA LEU A 43 -13.18 -9.16 -11.36
C LEU A 43 -13.23 -9.26 -9.84
N LYS A 44 -14.16 -10.03 -9.26
CA LYS A 44 -14.21 -10.25 -7.82
C LYS A 44 -13.05 -11.10 -7.31
N GLU A 45 -12.63 -12.10 -8.09
CA GLU A 45 -11.48 -12.94 -7.79
C GLU A 45 -10.18 -12.14 -7.88
N LEU A 46 -10.02 -11.32 -8.94
CA LEU A 46 -8.92 -10.36 -9.08
C LEU A 46 -8.94 -9.29 -7.99
N GLN A 47 -10.11 -8.82 -7.55
CA GLN A 47 -10.22 -7.88 -6.43
C GLN A 47 -9.85 -8.54 -5.10
N ALA A 48 -10.22 -9.81 -4.90
CA ALA A 48 -9.83 -10.57 -3.71
C ALA A 48 -8.32 -10.86 -3.69
N GLU A 49 -7.75 -11.26 -4.83
CA GLU A 49 -6.30 -11.40 -4.99
C GLU A 49 -5.60 -10.05 -4.83
N TYR A 50 -6.15 -8.96 -5.36
CA TYR A 50 -5.62 -7.61 -5.15
C TYR A 50 -5.73 -7.14 -3.70
N ASP A 51 -6.78 -7.49 -2.97
CA ASP A 51 -6.93 -7.14 -1.56
C ASP A 51 -6.03 -7.99 -0.66
N GLU A 52 -5.65 -9.20 -1.09
CA GLU A 52 -4.65 -10.07 -0.46
C GLU A 52 -3.20 -9.69 -0.82
N VAL A 53 -2.98 -9.23 -2.07
CA VAL A 53 -1.70 -8.77 -2.63
C VAL A 53 -1.51 -7.27 -2.43
N LYS A 54 -2.50 -6.55 -1.91
CA LYS A 54 -2.30 -5.18 -1.46
C LYS A 54 -1.23 -5.31 -0.39
N PRO A 55 -0.03 -4.73 -0.59
CA PRO A 55 0.88 -4.62 0.51
C PRO A 55 0.10 -3.79 1.50
N THR A 56 -0.38 -4.43 2.55
CA THR A 56 -0.71 -3.78 3.80
C THR A 56 0.55 -3.01 4.13
N THR A 57 0.62 -1.76 3.69
CA THR A 57 1.40 -0.76 4.40
C THR A 57 0.62 -0.68 5.70
N PRO A 58 1.09 -1.36 6.75
CA PRO A 58 0.27 -1.61 7.90
C PRO A 58 0.24 -0.30 8.66
N THR A 59 -0.77 0.51 8.39
CA THR A 59 -1.06 1.70 9.20
C THR A 59 -1.29 1.21 10.63
N GLY A 60 -0.30 1.47 11.50
CA GLY A 60 -0.29 1.01 12.90
C GLY A 60 0.98 0.28 13.36
N THR A 61 1.91 -0.07 12.46
CA THR A 61 3.14 -0.79 12.85
C THR A 61 4.28 0.19 13.17
N ARG A 62 5.21 -0.22 14.06
CA ARG A 62 6.30 0.59 14.64
C ARG A 62 7.09 1.37 13.57
N ASP A 63 7.24 0.81 12.38
CA ASP A 63 7.94 1.40 11.23
C ASP A 63 7.33 2.71 10.72
N TRP A 64 6.01 2.89 10.82
CA TRP A 64 5.37 4.14 10.43
C TRP A 64 5.85 5.31 11.32
N TYR A 65 5.91 5.10 12.63
CA TYR A 65 6.40 6.10 13.58
C TYR A 65 7.90 6.35 13.42
N VAL A 66 8.70 5.31 13.21
CA VAL A 66 10.14 5.47 13.00
C VAL A 66 10.43 6.26 11.73
N LYS A 67 9.67 6.08 10.65
CA LYS A 67 9.83 6.87 9.42
C LYS A 67 9.65 8.37 9.68
N TRP A 68 8.55 8.75 10.33
CA TRP A 68 8.27 10.16 10.60
C TRP A 68 9.25 10.76 11.61
N LEU A 69 9.60 10.01 12.66
CA LEU A 69 10.62 10.43 13.61
C LEU A 69 11.98 10.66 12.95
N SER A 70 12.40 9.74 12.08
CA SER A 70 13.65 9.85 11.31
C SER A 70 13.62 11.06 10.38
N MET A 71 12.49 11.32 9.73
CA MET A 71 12.35 12.49 8.86
C MET A 71 12.41 13.81 9.63
N ILE A 72 11.73 13.91 10.77
CA ILE A 72 11.77 15.11 11.63
C ILE A 72 13.19 15.35 12.13
N LEU A 73 13.87 14.30 12.63
CA LEU A 73 15.26 14.38 13.05
C LEU A 73 16.21 14.79 11.91
N ALA A 74 15.97 14.30 10.68
CA ALA A 74 16.76 14.69 9.51
C ALA A 74 16.66 16.19 9.24
N VAL A 75 15.43 16.70 9.19
CA VAL A 75 15.14 18.12 8.91
C VAL A 75 15.71 19.00 10.01
N LEU A 76 15.51 18.62 11.28
CA LEU A 76 16.10 19.33 12.41
C LEU A 76 17.63 19.31 12.34
N GLY A 77 18.24 18.16 12.04
CA GLY A 77 19.69 18.05 11.90
C GLY A 77 20.26 18.99 10.84
N VAL A 78 19.68 18.99 9.64
CA VAL A 78 20.09 19.92 8.56
C VAL A 78 19.86 21.37 8.97
N PHE A 79 18.73 21.68 9.57
CA PHE A 79 18.41 23.04 10.04
C PHE A 79 19.42 23.55 11.08
N LEU A 80 19.78 22.73 12.07
CA LEU A 80 20.75 23.09 13.11
C LEU A 80 22.15 23.29 12.52
N ILE A 81 22.55 22.49 11.53
CA ILE A 81 23.81 22.69 10.80
C ILE A 81 23.77 24.05 10.06
N SER A 82 22.67 24.37 9.38
CA SER A 82 22.50 25.65 8.70
C SER A 82 22.47 26.84 9.67
N ALA A 83 22.00 26.65 10.91
CA ALA A 83 22.00 27.65 11.97
C ALA A 83 23.34 27.80 12.71
N SER A 84 24.44 27.22 12.18
CA SER A 84 25.78 27.19 12.80
C SER A 84 25.90 26.40 14.10
N TYR A 85 24.86 25.65 14.51
CA TYR A 85 24.90 24.71 15.63
C TYR A 85 25.32 23.31 15.15
N THR A 86 26.49 23.25 14.52
CA THR A 86 26.95 22.09 13.75
C THR A 86 27.09 20.82 14.58
N PHE A 87 27.56 20.90 15.84
CA PHE A 87 27.70 19.72 16.72
C PHE A 87 26.36 19.01 16.97
N TYR A 88 25.36 19.76 17.45
CA TYR A 88 24.03 19.22 17.73
C TYR A 88 23.31 18.79 16.44
N GLY A 89 23.51 19.53 15.35
CA GLY A 89 22.93 19.19 14.05
C GLY A 89 23.50 17.89 13.47
N GLN A 90 24.81 17.67 13.57
CA GLN A 90 25.47 16.43 13.13
C GLN A 90 24.99 15.21 13.94
N ILE A 91 24.88 15.33 15.27
CA ILE A 91 24.36 14.24 16.13
C ILE A 91 22.91 13.91 15.77
N THR A 92 22.07 14.94 15.60
CA THR A 92 20.65 14.76 15.28
C THR A 92 20.48 14.11 13.90
N TYR A 93 21.28 14.52 12.91
CA TYR A 93 21.27 13.92 11.58
C TYR A 93 21.78 12.46 11.59
N PHE A 94 22.81 12.16 12.39
CA PHE A 94 23.32 10.80 12.55
C PHE A 94 22.27 9.86 13.16
N LEU A 95 21.53 10.30 14.18
CA LEU A 95 20.40 9.53 14.73
C LEU A 95 19.29 9.30 13.71
N SER A 96 18.99 10.30 12.87
CA SER A 96 18.08 10.15 11.74
C SER A 96 18.57 9.07 10.76
N ALA A 97 19.85 9.05 10.41
CA ALA A 97 20.41 8.04 9.50
C ALA A 97 20.23 6.61 10.03
N ILE A 98 20.41 6.38 11.33
CA ILE A 98 20.13 5.08 11.98
C ILE A 98 18.66 4.70 11.84
N GLY A 99 17.75 5.66 12.07
CA GLY A 99 16.32 5.44 11.90
C GLY A 99 15.92 5.08 10.47
N TRP A 100 16.53 5.71 9.47
CA TRP A 100 16.31 5.37 8.05
C TRP A 100 16.89 4.00 7.66
N ILE A 101 18.01 3.59 8.24
CA ILE A 101 18.54 2.22 8.07
C ILE A 101 17.53 1.20 8.62
N TYR A 102 16.94 1.46 9.79
CA TYR A 102 15.92 0.59 10.38
C TYR A 102 14.66 0.49 9.49
N VAL A 103 14.18 1.63 8.97
CA VAL A 103 13.06 1.64 8.01
C VAL A 103 13.41 0.84 6.74
N GLY A 104 14.64 0.97 6.25
CA GLY A 104 15.13 0.18 5.11
C GLY A 104 15.14 -1.32 5.38
N MET A 105 15.55 -1.75 6.58
CA MET A 105 15.46 -3.15 6.98
C MET A 105 14.01 -3.64 7.01
N GLN A 106 13.08 -2.82 7.49
CA GLN A 106 11.67 -3.20 7.57
C GLN A 106 11.00 -3.29 6.18
N TRP A 107 11.40 -2.42 5.25
CA TRP A 107 10.85 -2.37 3.89
C TRP A 107 11.58 -3.32 2.94
N GLY A 108 12.67 -3.96 3.37
CA GLY A 108 13.50 -4.81 2.52
C GLY A 108 14.22 -4.04 1.39
N ASP A 109 14.30 -2.71 1.48
CA ASP A 109 14.89 -1.85 0.46
C ASP A 109 16.39 -1.66 0.76
N ARG A 110 17.24 -2.20 -0.12
CA ARG A 110 18.70 -2.13 0.01
C ARG A 110 19.25 -0.76 -0.36
N ALA A 111 18.58 -0.03 -1.24
CA ALA A 111 19.03 1.28 -1.70
C ALA A 111 18.92 2.31 -0.56
N ILE A 112 17.80 2.32 0.15
CA ILE A 112 17.62 3.23 1.30
C ILE A 112 18.55 2.88 2.46
N MET A 113 18.82 1.58 2.69
CA MET A 113 19.78 1.13 3.71
C MET A 113 21.20 1.65 3.40
N ILE A 114 21.69 1.43 2.18
CA ILE A 114 23.05 1.82 1.80
C ILE A 114 23.16 3.34 1.72
N GLY A 115 22.17 4.03 1.15
CA GLY A 115 22.17 5.49 1.05
C GLY A 115 22.22 6.17 2.41
N SER A 116 21.45 5.65 3.38
CA SER A 116 21.44 6.15 4.75
C SER A 116 22.72 5.80 5.51
N ALA A 117 23.32 4.63 5.26
CA ALA A 117 24.60 4.25 5.86
C ALA A 117 25.77 5.11 5.36
N VAL A 118 25.82 5.40 4.05
CA VAL A 118 26.89 6.24 3.46
C VAL A 118 26.78 7.68 3.99
N THR A 119 25.59 8.26 3.96
CA THR A 119 25.36 9.62 4.46
C THR A 119 25.56 9.72 5.97
N GLY A 120 25.09 8.73 6.74
CA GLY A 120 25.33 8.64 8.18
C GLY A 120 26.81 8.53 8.54
N THR A 121 27.57 7.72 7.79
CA THR A 121 29.02 7.57 8.00
C THR A 121 29.77 8.86 7.66
N ALA A 122 29.40 9.54 6.57
CA ALA A 122 29.99 10.84 6.21
C ALA A 122 29.79 11.89 7.31
N VAL A 123 28.58 11.96 7.89
CA VAL A 123 28.30 12.88 9.00
C VAL A 123 29.03 12.47 10.27
N ALA A 124 29.16 11.16 10.56
CA ALA A 124 29.93 10.68 11.70
C ALA A 124 31.43 11.01 11.58
N MET A 125 32.02 10.85 10.39
CA MET A 125 33.40 11.27 10.13
C MET A 125 33.57 12.77 10.35
N SER A 126 32.65 13.57 9.81
CA SER A 126 32.65 15.02 9.99
C SER A 126 32.50 15.42 11.47
N LEU A 127 31.72 14.68 12.26
CA LEU A 127 31.58 14.89 13.70
C LEU A 127 32.89 14.62 14.44
N ILE A 128 33.56 13.50 14.16
CA ILE A 128 34.84 13.12 14.79
C ILE A 128 35.94 14.14 14.45
N GLU A 129 36.02 14.59 13.19
CA GLU A 129 37.01 15.57 12.75
C GLU A 129 36.81 16.93 13.42
N ASN A 130 35.56 17.34 13.64
CA ASN A 130 35.25 18.61 14.29
C ASN A 130 35.16 18.50 15.83
N LEU A 131 35.17 17.29 16.40
CA LEU A 131 35.18 17.03 17.83
C LEU A 131 36.26 17.81 18.62
N PRO A 132 37.54 17.85 18.19
CA PRO A 132 38.54 18.66 18.89
C PRO A 132 38.22 20.17 18.85
N LYS A 133 37.56 20.69 17.81
CA LYS A 133 37.14 22.10 17.77
C LYS A 133 36.03 22.41 18.76
N TYR A 134 35.14 21.44 19.02
CA TYR A 134 34.07 21.59 20.00
C TYR A 134 34.53 21.43 21.45
N LEU A 135 35.64 20.72 21.69
CA LEU A 135 36.17 20.45 23.03
C LEU A 135 37.18 21.50 23.52
N ILE A 136 37.73 22.32 22.61
CA ILE A 136 38.80 23.30 22.89
C ILE A 136 38.24 24.74 23.02
N ILE A 137 36.92 24.92 22.91
CA ILE A 137 36.19 26.15 23.26
C ILE A 137 35.63 25.99 24.67
#